data_AF-A0AAV5FE44-F1
#
_entry.id   AF-A0AAV5FE44-F1
#
_cell.length_a   1.000
_cell.length_b   1.000
_cell.length_c   1.000
_cell.angle_alpha   90.00
_cell.angle_beta   90.00
_cell.angle_gamma   90.00
#
_symmetry.space_group_name_H-M   'P 1'
#
loop_
_entity.id
_entity.type
_entity.pdbx_description
1 polymer ?
#
loop_
_entity_poly.entity_id
_entity_poly.type
_entity_poly.pdbx_seq_one_letter_code
_entity_poly.pdbx_strand_id
1 'polypeptide(L)'
;MMARTGAVSSVTTRDEINWDDDDHRRCIAAGLVQRTYNMEKDRTKGRRLNRQGSFLRHFSLVETLRECRLKCKCHRDHQQGACPFCNCKMSPCFIYGAIFEYVPPQGTRHRHSSSAPPPRYIVAFRGTMPTDTTAIRDFYLDVNVVLNRQHDCLRFSHARERVWKLLDDAADSVADIWLAGHSLGASIALDVGRDMAMGGCYLRTLLFNPPQVSLAPAAGKLNMAEEAKRDLYFTSYLVKQVLGETVLRRHKKHAAVLFEQLSPWVPELYVHQRDVICNGFIDYFQLRELAKQRFPRFLARSSAPALAYRDSMVHLLCAELGFRETNELPHLLPSARLWINSSTEGDSHELRQWCQPRLARLSSNLYTWP
;
A
#
# COMPACT_ATOMS: atom_id res chain seq x y z
N MET A 1 -16.36 5.91 62.00
CA MET A 1 -16.90 5.16 60.85
C MET A 1 -16.89 6.06 59.63
N MET A 2 -15.97 5.87 58.70
CA MET A 2 -16.10 6.36 57.32
C MET A 2 -15.54 5.29 56.40
N ALA A 3 -16.44 4.66 55.66
CA ALA A 3 -16.14 3.64 54.68
C ALA A 3 -15.56 4.32 53.42
N ARG A 4 -14.30 4.00 53.10
CA ARG A 4 -13.73 4.30 51.79
C ARG A 4 -14.28 3.29 50.78
N THR A 5 -15.11 3.78 49.87
CA THR A 5 -15.47 3.09 48.63
C THR A 5 -14.24 2.98 47.75
N GLY A 6 -13.62 1.79 47.73
CA GLY A 6 -12.61 1.45 46.72
C GLY A 6 -13.30 1.19 45.39
N ALA A 7 -13.11 2.10 44.43
CA ALA A 7 -13.44 1.86 43.04
C ALA A 7 -12.57 0.71 42.53
N VAL A 8 -13.20 -0.41 42.22
CA VAL A 8 -12.58 -1.53 41.51
C VAL A 8 -12.24 -1.04 40.11
N SER A 9 -10.94 -0.84 39.84
CA SER A 9 -10.44 -0.66 38.49
C SER A 9 -10.75 -1.94 37.70
N SER A 10 -11.67 -1.84 36.74
CA SER A 10 -11.92 -2.91 35.80
C SER A 10 -10.65 -3.16 34.99
N VAL A 11 -10.02 -4.30 35.24
CA VAL A 11 -8.93 -4.84 34.43
C VAL A 11 -9.48 -5.02 33.02
N THR A 12 -9.12 -4.13 32.10
CA THR A 12 -9.34 -4.32 30.67
C THR A 12 -8.59 -5.60 30.26
N THR A 13 -9.36 -6.60 29.84
CA THR A 13 -8.84 -7.89 29.39
C THR A 13 -7.94 -7.68 28.18
N ARG A 14 -6.72 -8.22 28.23
CA ARG A 14 -5.65 -8.12 27.20
C ARG A 14 -6.01 -8.63 25.79
N ASP A 15 -7.23 -9.10 25.57
CA ASP A 15 -7.68 -9.78 24.36
C ASP A 15 -8.75 -9.01 23.57
N GLU A 16 -9.20 -7.84 24.04
CA GLU A 16 -10.22 -7.06 23.33
C GLU A 16 -9.59 -6.16 22.24
N ILE A 17 -10.09 -6.29 21.00
CA ILE A 17 -9.65 -5.47 19.87
C ILE A 17 -10.42 -4.15 19.89
N ASN A 18 -9.71 -3.04 20.12
CA ASN A 18 -10.23 -1.70 19.92
C ASN A 18 -10.16 -1.30 18.43
N TRP A 19 -11.30 -1.27 17.74
CA TRP A 19 -11.39 -0.91 16.32
C TRP A 19 -11.34 0.60 16.03
N ASP A 20 -11.56 1.44 17.06
CA ASP A 20 -11.41 2.89 16.98
C ASP A 20 -9.94 3.33 17.11
N ASP A 21 -9.04 2.45 17.58
CA ASP A 21 -7.62 2.74 17.73
C ASP A 21 -6.81 2.39 16.47
N ASP A 22 -6.20 3.42 15.86
CA ASP A 22 -5.30 3.29 14.70
C ASP A 22 -4.15 2.31 14.96
N ASP A 23 -3.59 2.28 16.17
CA ASP A 23 -2.49 1.38 16.52
C ASP A 23 -2.94 -0.09 16.48
N HIS A 24 -4.14 -0.38 16.99
CA HIS A 24 -4.73 -1.71 16.95
C HIS A 24 -5.01 -2.15 15.52
N ARG A 25 -5.64 -1.29 14.71
CA ARG A 25 -5.90 -1.55 13.28
C ARG A 25 -4.62 -1.84 12.51
N ARG A 26 -3.60 -0.99 12.71
CA ARG A 26 -2.27 -1.15 12.10
C ARG A 26 -1.64 -2.49 12.49
N CYS A 27 -1.57 -2.80 13.80
CA CYS A 27 -0.91 -4.00 14.29
C CYS A 27 -1.60 -5.28 13.79
N ILE A 28 -2.94 -5.28 13.71
CA ILE A 28 -3.73 -6.40 13.18
C ILE A 28 -3.41 -6.61 11.69
N ALA A 29 -3.50 -5.56 10.89
CA ALA A 29 -3.21 -5.63 9.45
C ALA A 29 -1.77 -6.11 9.19
N ALA A 30 -0.77 -5.51 9.87
CA ALA A 30 0.63 -5.92 9.77
C ALA A 30 0.84 -7.37 10.23
N GLY A 31 0.17 -7.80 11.30
CA GLY A 31 0.21 -9.16 11.81
C GLY A 31 -0.35 -10.20 10.84
N LEU A 32 -1.44 -9.89 10.12
CA LEU A 32 -2.02 -10.77 9.11
C LEU A 32 -1.15 -10.85 7.84
N VAL A 33 -0.53 -9.73 7.44
CA VAL A 33 0.49 -9.75 6.37
C VAL A 33 1.68 -10.62 6.80
N GLN A 34 2.14 -10.51 8.05
CA GLN A 34 3.20 -11.36 8.60
C GLN A 34 2.81 -12.85 8.65
N ARG A 35 1.53 -13.15 8.93
CA ARG A 35 0.99 -14.52 8.88
C ARG A 35 1.06 -15.07 7.46
N THR A 36 0.77 -14.25 6.45
CA THR A 36 0.89 -14.62 5.02
C THR A 36 2.33 -14.94 4.63
N TYR A 37 3.31 -14.18 5.13
CA TYR A 37 4.73 -14.52 5.00
C TYR A 37 5.07 -15.87 5.62
N ASN A 38 4.54 -16.16 6.81
CA ASN A 38 4.79 -17.42 7.51
C ASN A 38 4.17 -18.61 6.77
N MET A 39 2.99 -18.46 6.15
CA MET A 39 2.39 -19.52 5.33
C MET A 39 3.30 -19.96 4.18
N GLU A 40 3.96 -19.01 3.50
CA GLU A 40 4.91 -19.33 2.44
C GLU A 40 6.21 -19.93 2.98
N LYS A 41 6.71 -19.45 4.12
CA LYS A 41 7.87 -20.05 4.82
C LYS A 41 7.59 -21.50 5.24
N ASP A 42 6.41 -21.76 5.78
CA ASP A 42 5.98 -23.08 6.23
C ASP A 42 5.81 -24.03 5.04
N ARG A 43 5.23 -23.54 3.93
CA ARG A 43 5.13 -24.28 2.66
C ARG A 43 6.51 -24.69 2.11
N THR A 44 7.49 -23.79 2.18
CA THR A 44 8.84 -24.05 1.65
C THR A 44 9.69 -24.94 2.56
N LYS A 45 9.48 -24.88 3.88
CA LYS A 45 10.27 -25.64 4.86
C LYS A 45 9.61 -26.93 5.36
N GLY A 46 8.36 -27.21 4.99
CA GLY A 46 7.62 -28.40 5.40
C GLY A 46 7.32 -28.45 6.91
N ARG A 47 7.32 -27.31 7.62
CA ARG A 47 7.07 -27.22 9.07
C ARG A 47 5.85 -26.34 9.32
N ARG A 48 5.03 -26.66 10.32
CA ARG A 48 3.99 -25.77 10.86
C ARG A 48 4.58 -25.03 12.07
N LEU A 49 5.04 -23.80 11.91
CA LEU A 49 5.48 -23.00 13.07
C LEU A 49 4.29 -22.23 13.63
N ASN A 50 3.71 -22.77 14.69
CA ASN A 50 2.54 -22.21 15.36
C ASN A 50 2.97 -21.11 16.36
N ARG A 51 3.39 -19.94 15.87
CA ARG A 51 3.52 -18.72 16.70
C ARG A 51 2.50 -17.69 16.23
N GLN A 52 1.38 -17.60 16.95
CA GLN A 52 0.34 -16.59 16.74
C GLN A 52 0.41 -15.55 17.87
N GLY A 53 0.37 -14.26 17.52
CA GLY A 53 0.11 -13.20 18.50
C GLY A 53 -1.33 -13.33 19.04
N SER A 54 -1.61 -12.79 20.24
CA SER A 54 -2.91 -12.93 20.92
C SER A 54 -4.09 -12.47 20.05
N PHE A 55 -3.98 -11.31 19.40
CA PHE A 55 -5.06 -10.74 18.57
C PHE A 55 -5.39 -11.55 17.29
N LEU A 56 -4.44 -12.33 16.77
CA LEU A 56 -4.64 -13.10 15.53
C LEU A 56 -5.55 -14.32 15.72
N ARG A 57 -5.91 -14.64 16.97
CA ARG A 57 -6.83 -15.74 17.31
C ARG A 57 -8.26 -15.47 16.84
N HIS A 58 -8.61 -14.20 16.63
CA HIS A 58 -9.90 -13.78 16.12
C HIS A 58 -9.97 -13.75 14.59
N PHE A 59 -9.02 -14.40 13.90
CA PHE A 59 -9.02 -14.45 12.43
C PHE A 59 -8.84 -15.87 11.92
N SER A 60 -9.88 -16.38 11.25
CA SER A 60 -9.84 -17.64 10.50
C SER A 60 -9.25 -17.39 9.11
N LEU A 61 -8.53 -18.39 8.58
CA LEU A 61 -8.06 -18.36 7.20
C LEU A 61 -9.18 -18.89 6.31
N VAL A 62 -9.63 -18.09 5.34
CA VAL A 62 -10.63 -18.48 4.35
C VAL A 62 -9.96 -19.08 3.12
N GLU A 63 -9.03 -18.34 2.52
CA GLU A 63 -8.37 -18.73 1.28
C GLU A 63 -6.90 -18.29 1.24
N THR A 64 -6.05 -19.10 0.60
CA THR A 64 -4.68 -18.69 0.22
C THR A 64 -4.63 -18.33 -1.26
N LEU A 65 -4.13 -17.13 -1.58
CA LEU A 65 -3.92 -16.69 -2.96
C LEU A 65 -2.55 -17.16 -3.44
N ARG A 66 -2.55 -17.92 -4.54
CA ARG A 66 -1.35 -18.61 -5.06
C ARG A 66 -1.09 -18.23 -6.50
N GLU A 67 0.17 -17.97 -6.82
CA GLU A 67 0.64 -17.85 -8.19
C GLU A 67 1.40 -19.12 -8.58
N CYS A 68 0.95 -19.78 -9.65
CA CYS A 68 1.66 -20.91 -10.24
C CYS A 68 2.40 -20.42 -11.50
N ARG A 69 3.73 -20.41 -11.48
CA ARG A 69 4.51 -20.09 -12.69
C ARG A 69 4.47 -21.25 -13.68
N LEU A 70 3.74 -21.10 -14.77
CA LEU A 70 3.83 -22.03 -15.90
C LEU A 70 5.17 -21.78 -16.61
N LYS A 71 6.10 -22.74 -16.55
CA LYS A 71 7.41 -22.63 -17.22
C LYS A 71 7.34 -22.87 -18.74
N CYS A 72 6.16 -23.15 -19.29
CA CYS A 72 6.02 -23.53 -20.69
C CYS A 72 5.12 -22.55 -21.47
N LYS A 73 5.56 -22.19 -22.69
CA LYS A 73 4.82 -21.33 -23.64
C LYS A 73 3.50 -21.95 -24.15
N CYS A 74 3.30 -23.25 -23.93
CA CYS A 74 2.21 -24.09 -24.41
C CYS A 74 0.86 -23.93 -23.67
N HIS A 75 0.83 -23.27 -22.51
CA HIS A 75 -0.33 -23.31 -21.63
C HIS A 75 -1.33 -22.17 -21.79
N ARG A 76 -1.15 -21.27 -22.78
CA ARG A 76 -2.09 -20.16 -22.98
C ARG A 76 -3.53 -20.61 -23.26
N ASP A 77 -3.73 -21.87 -23.66
CA ASP A 77 -5.03 -22.43 -24.05
C ASP A 77 -5.59 -23.53 -23.12
N HIS A 78 -4.92 -23.86 -22.00
CA HIS A 78 -5.34 -24.99 -21.14
C HIS A 78 -5.38 -24.63 -19.65
N GLN A 79 -6.60 -24.58 -19.11
CA GLN A 79 -6.86 -24.20 -17.72
C GLN A 79 -6.66 -25.32 -16.67
N GLN A 80 -6.53 -26.60 -17.05
CA GLN A 80 -6.38 -27.69 -16.07
C GLN A 80 -5.47 -28.81 -16.58
N GLY A 81 -4.45 -29.19 -15.79
CA GLY A 81 -3.62 -30.39 -16.01
C GLY A 81 -2.23 -30.15 -16.62
N ALA A 82 -1.41 -31.21 -16.66
CA ALA A 82 -0.12 -31.22 -17.36
C ALA A 82 -0.34 -31.09 -18.87
N CYS A 83 0.46 -30.26 -19.54
CA CYS A 83 0.50 -30.12 -20.99
C CYS A 83 0.66 -31.49 -21.67
N PRO A 84 -0.30 -31.97 -22.49
CA PRO A 84 -0.19 -33.28 -23.13
C PRO A 84 0.94 -33.35 -24.18
N PHE A 85 1.37 -32.20 -24.70
CA PHE A 85 2.47 -32.10 -25.68
C PHE A 85 3.86 -31.94 -25.05
N CYS A 86 3.92 -31.67 -23.75
CA CYS A 86 5.16 -31.36 -23.08
C CYS A 86 5.05 -31.76 -21.62
N ASN A 87 5.91 -32.69 -21.19
CA ASN A 87 5.92 -33.26 -19.84
C ASN A 87 6.45 -32.25 -18.78
N CYS A 88 6.07 -30.98 -18.91
CA CYS A 88 6.46 -29.88 -18.05
C CYS A 88 5.74 -30.02 -16.71
N LYS A 89 6.49 -30.40 -15.67
CA LYS A 89 6.01 -30.35 -14.29
C LYS A 89 5.58 -28.92 -13.95
N MET A 90 4.40 -28.75 -13.35
CA MET A 90 3.99 -27.46 -12.80
C MET A 90 5.10 -26.91 -11.89
N SER A 91 5.49 -25.65 -12.05
CA SER A 91 6.36 -25.04 -11.06
C SER A 91 5.63 -24.99 -9.72
N PRO A 92 6.35 -25.06 -8.58
CA PRO A 92 5.73 -24.91 -7.28
C PRO A 92 4.96 -23.59 -7.23
N CYS A 93 3.69 -23.64 -6.83
CA CYS A 93 2.89 -22.43 -6.64
C CYS A 93 3.34 -21.70 -5.37
N PHE A 94 3.44 -20.37 -5.45
CA PHE A 94 3.87 -19.51 -4.36
C PHE A 94 2.65 -18.82 -3.75
N ILE A 95 2.48 -18.86 -2.44
CA ILE A 95 1.45 -18.09 -1.75
C ILE A 95 1.90 -16.65 -1.76
N TYR A 96 1.13 -15.72 -2.33
CA TYR A 96 1.44 -14.29 -2.35
C TYR A 96 0.45 -13.46 -1.54
N GLY A 97 -0.72 -14.01 -1.23
CA GLY A 97 -1.74 -13.37 -0.41
C GLY A 97 -2.60 -14.39 0.34
N ALA A 98 -3.44 -13.91 1.25
CA ALA A 98 -4.43 -14.70 1.96
C ALA A 98 -5.64 -13.85 2.35
N ILE A 99 -6.82 -14.48 2.42
CA ILE A 99 -8.07 -13.87 2.88
C ILE A 99 -8.36 -14.40 4.28
N PHE A 100 -8.53 -13.47 5.23
CA PHE A 100 -8.86 -13.77 6.61
C PHE A 100 -10.25 -13.27 6.94
N GLU A 101 -11.03 -14.06 7.69
CA GLU A 101 -12.33 -13.67 8.21
C GLU A 101 -12.23 -13.36 9.70
N TYR A 102 -12.83 -12.26 10.13
CA TYR A 102 -12.89 -11.87 11.53
C TYR A 102 -13.95 -12.71 12.26
N VAL A 103 -13.52 -13.38 13.32
CA VAL A 103 -14.35 -14.22 14.20
C VAL A 103 -14.39 -13.55 15.58
N PRO A 104 -15.43 -12.75 15.88
CA PRO A 104 -15.53 -12.06 17.15
C PRO A 104 -15.64 -13.05 18.32
N PRO A 105 -15.13 -12.70 19.51
CA PRO A 105 -15.30 -13.52 20.72
C PRO A 105 -16.77 -13.86 20.98
N GLN A 106 -17.05 -15.07 21.46
CA GLN A 106 -18.42 -15.44 21.84
C GLN A 106 -18.93 -14.52 22.96
N GLY A 107 -20.12 -13.92 22.77
CA GLY A 107 -20.75 -13.06 23.78
C GLY A 107 -20.52 -11.56 23.60
N THR A 108 -19.64 -11.12 22.68
CA THR A 108 -19.60 -9.71 22.25
C THR A 108 -20.79 -9.44 21.33
N ARG A 109 -21.98 -9.29 21.92
CA ARG A 109 -23.03 -8.46 21.28
C ARG A 109 -22.37 -7.12 20.99
N HIS A 110 -22.53 -6.59 19.78
CA HIS A 110 -22.13 -5.23 19.40
C HIS A 110 -22.78 -4.22 20.37
N ARG A 111 -22.17 -4.05 21.54
CA ARG A 111 -22.68 -3.21 22.63
C ARG A 111 -21.79 -2.01 22.83
N HIS A 112 -21.13 -1.55 21.78
CA HIS A 112 -20.50 -0.25 21.76
C HIS A 112 -20.72 0.35 20.38
N SER A 113 -21.28 1.56 20.34
CA SER A 113 -21.31 2.43 19.16
C SER A 113 -19.89 2.80 18.79
N SER A 114 -19.13 1.85 18.23
CA SER A 114 -17.80 2.10 17.69
C SER A 114 -17.97 2.90 16.41
N SER A 115 -17.19 3.97 16.26
CA SER A 115 -17.27 4.84 15.09
C SER A 115 -16.70 4.15 13.84
N ALA A 116 -15.87 3.12 14.02
CA ALA A 116 -15.36 2.26 12.98
C ALA A 116 -15.77 0.79 13.21
N PRO A 117 -16.71 0.25 12.41
CA PRO A 117 -17.09 -1.16 12.54
C PRO A 117 -15.90 -2.09 12.21
N PRO A 118 -15.85 -3.29 12.83
CA PRO A 118 -14.85 -4.29 12.47
C PRO A 118 -15.01 -4.75 11.01
N PRO A 119 -13.91 -5.05 10.29
CA PRO A 119 -14.00 -5.72 9.01
C PRO A 119 -14.51 -7.15 9.21
N ARG A 120 -15.29 -7.64 8.25
CA ARG A 120 -15.56 -9.07 8.10
C ARG A 120 -14.37 -9.78 7.48
N TYR A 121 -13.73 -9.17 6.48
CA TYR A 121 -12.61 -9.75 5.76
C TYR A 121 -11.40 -8.82 5.70
N ILE A 122 -10.20 -9.40 5.83
CA ILE A 122 -8.94 -8.73 5.55
C ILE A 122 -8.17 -9.54 4.51
N VAL A 123 -7.93 -8.93 3.35
CA VAL A 123 -7.11 -9.49 2.29
C VAL A 123 -5.68 -8.99 2.48
N ALA A 124 -4.77 -9.90 2.84
CA ALA A 124 -3.40 -9.57 3.18
C ALA A 124 -2.43 -10.08 2.11
N PHE A 125 -1.62 -9.18 1.54
CA PHE A 125 -0.63 -9.48 0.51
C PHE A 125 0.79 -9.35 1.07
N ARG A 126 1.60 -10.41 0.93
CA ARG A 126 3.00 -10.35 1.34
C ARG A 126 3.87 -9.75 0.24
N GLY A 127 4.96 -9.12 0.65
CA GLY A 127 6.03 -8.74 -0.25
C GLY A 127 6.93 -9.91 -0.62
N THR A 128 8.04 -9.60 -1.27
CA THR A 128 9.07 -10.58 -1.62
C THR A 128 9.78 -11.07 -0.35
N MET A 129 10.42 -12.22 -0.48
CA MET A 129 11.19 -12.90 0.56
C MET A 129 12.68 -12.79 0.21
N PRO A 130 13.41 -11.79 0.73
CA PRO A 130 14.85 -11.66 0.47
C PRO A 130 15.63 -12.75 1.23
N THR A 131 16.72 -13.23 0.66
CA THR A 131 17.59 -14.23 1.28
C THR A 131 18.98 -13.71 1.68
N ASP A 132 19.40 -12.51 1.24
CA ASP A 132 20.72 -11.93 1.57
C ASP A 132 20.76 -10.38 1.43
N THR A 133 21.83 -9.72 1.87
CA THR A 133 22.04 -8.26 1.92
C THR A 133 22.34 -7.62 0.57
N THR A 134 23.14 -8.26 -0.30
CA THR A 134 23.28 -7.88 -1.72
C THR A 134 21.97 -8.06 -2.48
N ALA A 135 21.09 -8.93 -1.98
CA ALA A 135 19.77 -9.13 -2.54
C ALA A 135 18.89 -7.90 -2.42
N ILE A 136 19.16 -6.90 -1.56
CA ILE A 136 18.31 -5.70 -1.44
C ILE A 136 18.33 -4.87 -2.73
N ARG A 137 19.49 -4.70 -3.35
CA ARG A 137 19.61 -3.94 -4.60
C ARG A 137 18.95 -4.67 -5.77
N ASP A 138 19.22 -5.97 -5.90
CA ASP A 138 18.61 -6.80 -6.93
C ASP A 138 17.10 -6.94 -6.70
N PHE A 139 16.67 -7.02 -5.44
CA PHE A 139 15.27 -6.99 -5.03
C PHE A 139 14.59 -5.69 -5.42
N TYR A 140 15.23 -4.55 -5.19
CA TYR A 140 14.72 -3.25 -5.62
C TYR A 140 14.54 -3.19 -7.14
N LEU A 141 15.51 -3.71 -7.90
CA LEU A 141 15.40 -3.80 -9.36
C LEU A 141 14.24 -4.73 -9.79
N ASP A 142 14.13 -5.89 -9.16
CA ASP A 142 13.05 -6.86 -9.42
C ASP A 142 11.67 -6.28 -9.11
N VAL A 143 11.53 -5.59 -7.98
CA VAL A 143 10.30 -4.89 -7.61
C VAL A 143 9.98 -3.84 -8.65
N ASN A 144 10.91 -2.97 -9.01
CA ASN A 144 10.67 -1.95 -10.03
C ASN A 144 10.26 -2.55 -11.38
N VAL A 145 10.88 -3.65 -11.80
CA VAL A 145 10.49 -4.36 -13.04
C VAL A 145 9.06 -4.90 -12.92
N VAL A 146 8.69 -5.48 -11.77
CA VAL A 146 7.34 -6.01 -11.54
C VAL A 146 6.31 -4.88 -11.51
N LEU A 147 6.59 -3.77 -10.84
CA LEU A 147 5.70 -2.61 -10.78
C LEU A 147 5.50 -1.96 -12.15
N ASN A 148 6.56 -1.83 -12.93
CA ASN A 148 6.47 -1.31 -14.30
C ASN A 148 5.72 -2.25 -15.25
N ARG A 149 5.48 -3.51 -14.85
CA ARG A 149 4.73 -4.52 -15.62
C ARG A 149 3.51 -5.04 -14.85
N GLN A 150 2.96 -4.22 -13.96
CA GLN A 150 1.85 -4.67 -13.10
C GLN A 150 0.62 -5.14 -13.91
N HIS A 151 0.33 -4.53 -15.06
CA HIS A 151 -0.80 -4.92 -15.91
C HIS A 151 -0.62 -6.30 -16.56
N ASP A 152 0.62 -6.72 -16.80
CA ASP A 152 0.97 -8.03 -17.34
C ASP A 152 1.19 -9.09 -16.25
N CYS A 153 1.22 -8.66 -14.97
CA CYS A 153 1.54 -9.55 -13.86
C CYS A 153 0.29 -10.30 -13.39
N LEU A 154 0.32 -11.62 -13.53
CA LEU A 154 -0.77 -12.53 -13.11
C LEU A 154 -1.19 -12.33 -11.65
N ARG A 155 -0.29 -11.92 -10.75
CA ARG A 155 -0.65 -11.68 -9.33
C ARG A 155 -1.61 -10.51 -9.17
N PHE A 156 -1.40 -9.44 -9.94
CA PHE A 156 -2.20 -8.22 -9.83
C PHE A 156 -3.59 -8.47 -10.40
N SER A 157 -3.68 -9.08 -11.60
CA SER A 157 -4.97 -9.44 -12.19
C SER A 157 -5.74 -10.46 -11.36
N HIS A 158 -5.07 -11.51 -10.87
CA HIS A 158 -5.69 -12.51 -9.99
C HIS A 158 -6.14 -11.90 -8.67
N ALA A 159 -5.37 -10.99 -8.07
CA ALA A 159 -5.79 -10.31 -6.85
C ALA A 159 -7.04 -9.45 -7.06
N ARG A 160 -7.11 -8.67 -8.15
CA ARG A 160 -8.30 -7.88 -8.51
C ARG A 160 -9.52 -8.77 -8.65
N GLU A 161 -9.42 -9.83 -9.46
CA GLU A 161 -10.51 -10.79 -9.67
C GLU A 161 -11.02 -11.39 -8.33
N ARG A 162 -10.10 -11.77 -7.43
CA ARG A 162 -10.49 -12.37 -6.16
C ARG A 162 -11.11 -11.39 -5.18
N VAL A 163 -10.71 -10.13 -5.18
CA VAL A 163 -11.33 -9.12 -4.32
C VAL A 163 -12.70 -8.70 -4.84
N TRP A 164 -12.89 -8.56 -6.16
CA TRP A 164 -14.21 -8.37 -6.76
C TRP A 164 -15.16 -9.51 -6.39
N LYS A 165 -14.72 -10.76 -6.57
CA LYS A 165 -15.52 -11.93 -6.19
C LYS A 165 -15.87 -11.93 -4.70
N LEU A 166 -14.92 -11.58 -3.83
CA LEU A 166 -15.17 -11.50 -2.40
C LEU A 166 -16.21 -10.43 -2.05
N LEU A 167 -16.22 -9.31 -2.78
CA LEU A 167 -17.22 -8.26 -2.62
C LEU A 167 -18.62 -8.75 -3.05
N ASP A 168 -18.71 -9.41 -4.21
CA ASP A 168 -19.98 -9.98 -4.72
C ASP A 168 -20.56 -11.01 -3.72
N ASP A 169 -19.71 -11.86 -3.15
CA ASP A 169 -20.12 -12.87 -2.16
C ASP A 169 -20.53 -12.26 -0.79
N ALA A 170 -20.10 -11.02 -0.49
CA ALA A 170 -20.31 -10.35 0.79
C ALA A 170 -21.60 -9.51 0.88
N ALA A 171 -22.44 -9.50 -0.17
CA ALA A 171 -23.71 -8.76 -0.23
C ALA A 171 -23.58 -7.24 0.02
N ASP A 172 -22.73 -6.59 -0.79
CA ASP A 172 -22.58 -5.13 -0.97
C ASP A 172 -22.05 -4.27 0.19
N SER A 173 -21.66 -4.85 1.34
CA SER A 173 -21.03 -4.06 2.41
C SER A 173 -19.53 -3.84 2.15
N VAL A 174 -19.20 -2.80 1.38
CA VAL A 174 -17.81 -2.35 1.11
C VAL A 174 -17.02 -2.07 2.41
N ALA A 175 -17.72 -1.67 3.49
CA ALA A 175 -17.12 -1.41 4.80
C ALA A 175 -16.55 -2.67 5.49
N ASP A 176 -16.94 -3.85 5.02
CA ASP A 176 -16.58 -5.13 5.62
C ASP A 176 -15.23 -5.67 5.13
N ILE A 177 -14.67 -5.14 4.05
CA ILE A 177 -13.45 -5.67 3.41
C ILE A 177 -12.31 -4.68 3.52
N TRP A 178 -11.19 -5.11 4.09
CA TRP A 178 -9.94 -4.34 4.14
C TRP A 178 -8.87 -4.98 3.26
N LEU A 179 -8.03 -4.14 2.67
CA LEU A 179 -6.80 -4.53 1.98
C LEU A 179 -5.60 -4.21 2.86
N ALA A 180 -4.64 -5.12 2.95
CA ALA A 180 -3.39 -4.89 3.63
C ALA A 180 -2.23 -5.46 2.81
N GLY A 181 -1.09 -4.78 2.77
CA GLY A 181 0.06 -5.30 2.08
C GLY A 181 1.38 -4.72 2.54
N HIS A 182 2.46 -5.49 2.38
CA HIS A 182 3.82 -5.04 2.70
C HIS A 182 4.73 -5.08 1.47
N SER A 183 5.54 -4.03 1.27
CA SER A 183 6.51 -3.95 0.18
C SER A 183 5.84 -4.24 -1.17
N LEU A 184 6.28 -5.21 -1.97
CA LEU A 184 5.58 -5.62 -3.20
C LEU A 184 4.09 -5.97 -2.97
N GLY A 185 3.75 -6.54 -1.83
CA GLY A 185 2.36 -6.82 -1.46
C GLY A 185 1.55 -5.55 -1.21
N ALA A 186 2.18 -4.48 -0.72
CA ALA A 186 1.53 -3.17 -0.59
C ALA A 186 1.21 -2.59 -1.97
N SER A 187 2.08 -2.79 -2.96
CA SER A 187 1.77 -2.39 -4.34
C SER A 187 0.61 -3.18 -4.97
N ILE A 188 0.49 -4.48 -4.66
CA ILE A 188 -0.69 -5.26 -5.06
C ILE A 188 -1.94 -4.70 -4.39
N ALA A 189 -1.90 -4.45 -3.07
CA ALA A 189 -3.02 -3.86 -2.34
C ALA A 189 -3.40 -2.46 -2.87
N LEU A 190 -2.42 -1.64 -3.25
CA LEU A 190 -2.61 -0.32 -3.85
C LEU A 190 -3.28 -0.42 -5.22
N ASP A 191 -2.82 -1.34 -6.08
CA ASP A 191 -3.42 -1.57 -7.40
C ASP A 191 -4.85 -2.08 -7.31
N VAL A 192 -5.10 -3.07 -6.45
CA VAL A 192 -6.45 -3.60 -6.20
C VAL A 192 -7.34 -2.52 -5.59
N GLY A 193 -6.87 -1.78 -4.59
CA GLY A 193 -7.66 -0.71 -3.96
C GLY A 193 -8.01 0.40 -4.95
N ARG A 194 -7.10 0.74 -5.86
CA ARG A 194 -7.36 1.67 -6.96
C ARG A 194 -8.42 1.13 -7.89
N ASP A 195 -8.31 -0.13 -8.33
CA ASP A 195 -9.29 -0.76 -9.22
C ASP A 195 -10.69 -0.77 -8.62
N MET A 196 -10.80 -1.14 -7.33
CA MET A 196 -12.06 -1.10 -6.58
C MET A 196 -12.59 0.34 -6.46
N ALA A 197 -11.74 1.32 -6.16
CA ALA A 197 -12.13 2.73 -6.05
C ALA A 197 -12.61 3.31 -7.38
N MET A 198 -11.98 2.93 -8.49
CA MET A 198 -12.43 3.28 -9.85
C MET A 198 -13.80 2.66 -10.17
N GLY A 199 -14.12 1.51 -9.60
CA GLY A 199 -15.45 0.90 -9.60
C GLY A 199 -16.42 1.48 -8.56
N GLY A 200 -16.07 2.56 -7.85
CA GLY A 200 -16.89 3.20 -6.83
C GLY A 200 -16.85 2.56 -5.44
N CYS A 201 -15.98 1.56 -5.23
CA CYS A 201 -15.84 0.83 -3.97
C CYS A 201 -14.58 1.25 -3.21
N TYR A 202 -14.74 2.10 -2.19
CA TYR A 202 -13.63 2.68 -1.44
C TYR A 202 -13.19 1.82 -0.25
N LEU A 203 -12.45 0.75 -0.55
CA LEU A 203 -11.95 -0.16 0.48
C LEU A 203 -10.89 0.48 1.37
N ARG A 204 -10.99 0.23 2.68
CA ARG A 204 -9.92 0.59 3.61
C ARG A 204 -8.66 -0.18 3.24
N THR A 205 -7.57 0.54 3.04
CA THR A 205 -6.33 -0.02 2.49
C THR A 205 -5.15 0.41 3.34
N LEU A 206 -4.45 -0.55 3.94
CA LEU A 206 -3.27 -0.34 4.78
C LEU A 206 -2.00 -0.81 4.06
N LEU A 207 -1.14 0.13 3.71
CA LEU A 207 0.04 -0.08 2.87
C LEU A 207 1.32 0.07 3.70
N PHE A 208 2.05 -1.01 3.91
CA PHE A 208 3.30 -1.02 4.68
C PHE A 208 4.52 -0.99 3.76
N ASN A 209 5.34 0.05 3.86
CA ASN A 209 6.53 0.30 3.06
C ASN A 209 6.33 0.04 1.54
N PRO A 210 5.27 0.58 0.91
CA PRO A 210 5.07 0.42 -0.52
C PRO A 210 6.25 1.01 -1.30
N PRO A 211 6.81 0.28 -2.28
CA PRO A 211 7.91 0.77 -3.08
C PRO A 211 7.50 2.01 -3.89
N GLN A 212 8.22 3.10 -3.67
CA GLN A 212 8.24 4.27 -4.53
C GLN A 212 9.62 4.90 -4.44
N VAL A 213 10.26 5.02 -5.61
CA VAL A 213 11.60 5.57 -5.72
C VAL A 213 11.60 7.03 -5.25
N SER A 214 12.34 7.31 -4.18
CA SER A 214 12.67 8.69 -3.80
C SER A 214 13.62 9.29 -4.83
N LEU A 215 13.39 10.57 -5.13
CA LEU A 215 14.24 11.37 -6.02
C LEU A 215 15.47 11.93 -5.28
N ALA A 216 15.56 11.78 -3.96
CA ALA A 216 16.64 12.32 -3.13
C ALA A 216 18.04 11.74 -3.46
N PRO A 217 18.22 10.43 -3.74
CA PRO A 217 19.53 9.88 -4.09
C PRO A 217 20.06 10.38 -5.45
N ALA A 218 19.17 10.74 -6.37
CA ALA A 218 19.52 11.35 -7.65
C ALA A 218 20.08 12.76 -7.47
N ALA A 219 19.45 13.52 -6.58
CA ALA A 219 19.86 14.87 -6.22
C ALA A 219 21.13 14.89 -5.36
N GLY A 220 21.58 13.76 -4.81
CA GLY A 220 22.90 13.64 -4.17
C GLY A 220 24.07 13.68 -5.15
N LYS A 221 23.84 13.51 -6.47
CA LYS A 221 24.88 13.65 -7.51
C LYS A 221 25.18 15.09 -7.91
N LEU A 222 24.22 16.00 -7.71
CA LEU A 222 24.45 17.44 -7.77
C LEU A 222 24.53 17.92 -6.33
N ASN A 223 25.72 18.25 -5.81
CA ASN A 223 25.90 18.80 -4.46
C ASN A 223 25.18 20.16 -4.27
N MET A 224 23.86 20.18 -4.31
CA MET A 224 23.00 21.34 -4.14
C MET A 224 22.36 21.27 -2.74
N ALA A 225 22.25 22.41 -2.06
CA ALA A 225 21.46 22.51 -0.84
C ALA A 225 20.00 22.12 -1.14
N GLU A 226 19.30 21.49 -0.19
CA GLU A 226 17.90 21.06 -0.34
C GLU A 226 16.96 22.21 -0.76
N GLU A 227 17.25 23.43 -0.34
CA GLU A 227 16.52 24.63 -0.74
C GLU A 227 16.74 24.99 -2.22
N ALA A 228 17.99 24.93 -2.70
CA ALA A 228 18.32 25.21 -4.11
C ALA A 228 17.78 24.13 -5.06
N LYS A 229 17.74 22.87 -4.61
CA LYS A 229 17.07 21.78 -5.34
C LYS A 229 15.59 22.08 -5.50
N ARG A 230 14.92 22.44 -4.40
CA ARG A 230 13.50 22.82 -4.40
C ARG A 230 13.25 23.95 -5.39
N ASP A 231 13.97 25.06 -5.31
CA ASP A 231 13.76 26.19 -6.21
C ASP A 231 14.05 25.85 -7.69
N LEU A 232 15.02 24.99 -7.99
CA LEU A 232 15.26 24.49 -9.36
C LEU A 232 14.11 23.61 -9.87
N TYR A 233 13.58 22.72 -9.03
CA TYR A 233 12.42 21.90 -9.36
C TYR A 233 11.18 22.78 -9.63
N PHE A 234 10.99 23.84 -8.84
CA PHE A 234 9.86 24.77 -9.00
C PHE A 234 9.99 25.68 -10.23
N THR A 235 11.20 26.11 -10.59
CA THR A 235 11.43 26.97 -11.76
C THR A 235 11.26 26.20 -13.07
N SER A 236 11.75 24.96 -13.18
CA SER A 236 11.45 24.07 -14.32
C SER A 236 9.94 23.80 -14.47
N TYR A 237 9.23 23.62 -13.36
CA TYR A 237 7.78 23.45 -13.32
C TYR A 237 7.01 24.64 -13.94
N LEU A 238 7.38 25.87 -13.58
CA LEU A 238 6.72 27.09 -14.12
C LEU A 238 6.96 27.28 -15.61
N VAL A 239 8.21 27.08 -16.07
CA VAL A 239 8.60 27.26 -17.48
C VAL A 239 7.84 26.28 -18.39
N LYS A 240 7.64 25.05 -17.95
CA LYS A 240 6.94 24.02 -18.74
C LYS A 240 5.42 24.10 -18.69
N GLN A 241 4.84 24.70 -17.65
CA GLN A 241 3.39 24.95 -17.64
C GLN A 241 2.99 25.98 -18.70
N VAL A 242 3.83 27.00 -18.93
CA VAL A 242 3.61 28.00 -19.99
C VAL A 242 3.77 27.39 -21.39
N LEU A 243 4.71 26.46 -21.59
CA LEU A 243 4.93 25.79 -22.88
C LEU A 243 4.02 24.58 -23.16
N GLY A 244 3.44 23.95 -22.13
CA GLY A 244 2.76 22.65 -22.22
C GLY A 244 1.23 22.70 -22.36
N GLU A 245 0.62 23.86 -22.56
CA GLU A 245 -0.85 23.99 -22.70
C GLU A 245 -1.41 23.37 -24.00
N THR A 246 -0.63 23.38 -25.08
CA THR A 246 -1.08 22.90 -26.40
C THR A 246 -0.81 21.40 -26.62
N VAL A 247 0.34 20.89 -26.17
CA VAL A 247 0.83 19.54 -26.53
C VAL A 247 0.29 18.43 -25.61
N LEU A 248 0.03 18.70 -24.32
CA LEU A 248 -0.35 17.65 -23.34
C LEU A 248 -1.79 17.76 -22.80
N ARG A 249 -2.69 18.44 -23.51
CA ARG A 249 -4.10 18.65 -23.09
C ARG A 249 -4.85 17.34 -22.83
N ARG A 250 -4.57 16.28 -23.60
CA ARG A 250 -5.25 14.98 -23.45
C ARG A 250 -4.83 14.25 -22.18
N HIS A 251 -3.53 14.19 -21.90
CA HIS A 251 -2.99 13.62 -20.66
C HIS A 251 -3.45 14.41 -19.42
N LYS A 252 -3.51 15.74 -19.52
CA LYS A 252 -4.08 16.62 -18.48
C LYS A 252 -5.51 16.23 -18.10
N LYS A 253 -6.39 16.06 -19.10
CA LYS A 253 -7.79 15.68 -18.86
C LYS A 253 -7.93 14.28 -18.26
N HIS A 254 -7.16 13.32 -18.76
CA HIS A 254 -7.23 11.94 -18.26
C HIS A 254 -6.76 11.85 -16.80
N ALA A 255 -5.63 12.48 -16.45
CA ALA A 255 -5.14 12.55 -15.07
C ALA A 255 -6.16 13.23 -14.14
N ALA A 256 -6.84 14.27 -14.62
CA ALA A 256 -7.91 14.96 -13.87
C ALA A 256 -9.03 14.00 -13.45
N VAL A 257 -9.58 13.28 -14.42
CA VAL A 257 -10.69 12.34 -14.20
C VAL A 257 -10.27 11.25 -13.23
N LEU A 258 -9.07 10.69 -13.40
CA LEU A 258 -8.53 9.68 -12.48
C LEU A 258 -8.40 10.22 -11.05
N PHE A 259 -7.81 11.41 -10.87
CA PHE A 259 -7.61 12.00 -9.54
C PHE A 259 -8.93 12.36 -8.87
N GLU A 260 -9.90 12.86 -9.65
CA GLU A 260 -11.24 13.18 -9.16
C GLU A 260 -11.96 11.91 -8.69
N GLN A 261 -11.97 10.84 -9.50
CA GLN A 261 -12.60 9.56 -9.14
C GLN A 261 -11.93 8.89 -7.94
N LEU A 262 -10.61 8.98 -7.83
CA LEU A 262 -9.84 8.42 -6.72
C LEU A 262 -9.80 9.33 -5.48
N SER A 263 -10.21 10.59 -5.58
CA SER A 263 -10.14 11.56 -4.47
C SER A 263 -10.86 11.12 -3.18
N PRO A 264 -12.01 10.41 -3.22
CA PRO A 264 -12.68 9.96 -2.00
C PRO A 264 -11.97 8.78 -1.34
N TRP A 265 -11.11 8.07 -2.07
CA TRP A 265 -10.34 6.96 -1.55
C TRP A 265 -9.11 7.45 -0.78
N VAL A 266 -9.04 7.12 0.51
CA VAL A 266 -7.95 7.55 1.40
C VAL A 266 -7.23 6.33 1.98
N PRO A 267 -6.26 5.74 1.27
CA PRO A 267 -5.42 4.67 1.82
C PRO A 267 -4.51 5.19 2.94
N GLU A 268 -4.18 4.30 3.87
CA GLU A 268 -3.22 4.53 4.94
C GLU A 268 -1.84 4.02 4.50
N LEU A 269 -0.89 4.95 4.33
CA LEU A 269 0.46 4.66 3.88
C LEU A 269 1.42 4.73 5.06
N TYR A 270 1.97 3.59 5.45
CA TYR A 270 2.98 3.46 6.48
C TYR A 270 4.35 3.40 5.82
N VAL A 271 5.16 4.43 6.04
CA VAL A 271 6.49 4.56 5.42
C VAL A 271 7.53 4.88 6.48
N HIS A 272 8.75 4.40 6.27
CA HIS A 272 9.86 4.67 7.15
C HIS A 272 10.82 5.70 6.52
N GLN A 273 11.21 6.72 7.28
CA GLN A 273 12.01 7.84 6.76
C GLN A 273 13.37 7.43 6.17
N ARG A 274 14.01 6.42 6.78
CA ARG A 274 15.31 5.86 6.34
C ARG A 274 15.20 4.77 5.28
N ASP A 275 13.99 4.33 4.92
CA ASP A 275 13.80 3.25 3.97
C ASP A 275 13.81 3.78 2.54
N VAL A 276 14.94 3.57 1.84
CA VAL A 276 15.16 4.02 0.46
C VAL A 276 14.19 3.40 -0.56
N ILE A 277 13.48 2.33 -0.18
CA ILE A 277 12.50 1.67 -1.04
C ILE A 277 11.17 2.43 -1.04
N CYS A 278 10.74 2.97 0.10
CA CYS A 278 9.41 3.58 0.26
C CYS A 278 9.41 5.09 0.55
N ASN A 279 10.55 5.68 0.92
CA ASN A 279 10.63 7.10 1.31
C ASN A 279 10.26 8.07 0.19
N GLY A 280 10.14 7.63 -1.07
CA GLY A 280 9.66 8.48 -2.17
C GLY A 280 8.25 9.01 -1.98
N PHE A 281 7.39 8.32 -1.21
CA PHE A 281 6.07 8.83 -0.84
C PHE A 281 6.16 10.07 0.07
N ILE A 282 7.18 10.15 0.92
CA ILE A 282 7.40 11.32 1.78
C ILE A 282 7.70 12.53 0.91
N ASP A 283 8.64 12.39 -0.03
CA ASP A 283 9.01 13.46 -0.95
C ASP A 283 7.82 13.90 -1.81
N TYR A 284 7.06 12.92 -2.36
CA TYR A 284 5.88 13.17 -3.17
C TYR A 284 4.86 14.07 -2.46
N PHE A 285 4.46 13.71 -1.24
CA PHE A 285 3.46 14.48 -0.50
C PHE A 285 4.01 15.82 0.04
N GLN A 286 5.29 15.88 0.43
CA GLN A 286 5.91 17.14 0.87
C GLN A 286 6.02 18.15 -0.27
N LEU A 287 6.46 17.72 -1.45
CA LEU A 287 6.53 18.57 -2.64
C LEU A 287 5.15 19.11 -3.01
N ARG A 288 4.12 18.27 -2.89
CA ARG A 288 2.72 18.63 -3.16
C ARG A 288 2.20 19.74 -2.23
N GLU A 289 2.49 19.66 -0.94
CA GLU A 289 2.10 20.70 0.04
C GLU A 289 2.93 21.97 -0.11
N LEU A 290 4.22 21.86 -0.37
CA LEU A 290 5.07 23.03 -0.57
C LEU A 290 4.62 23.82 -1.81
N ALA A 291 4.21 23.12 -2.88
CA ALA A 291 3.59 23.74 -4.04
C ALA A 291 2.28 24.48 -3.68
N LYS A 292 1.49 23.97 -2.71
CA LYS A 292 0.30 24.66 -2.18
C LYS A 292 0.63 25.96 -1.48
N GLN A 293 1.67 25.96 -0.65
CA GLN A 293 2.10 27.12 0.13
C GLN A 293 2.76 28.21 -0.72
N ARG A 294 3.59 27.82 -1.69
CA ARG A 294 4.38 28.76 -2.51
C ARG A 294 3.54 29.44 -3.59
N PHE A 295 2.51 28.78 -4.11
CA PHE A 295 1.69 29.28 -5.22
C PHE A 295 0.17 29.26 -4.95
N PRO A 296 -0.31 29.82 -3.83
CA PRO A 296 -1.71 29.69 -3.42
C PRO A 296 -2.68 30.34 -4.44
N ARG A 297 -2.31 31.51 -4.98
CA ARG A 297 -3.11 32.22 -5.99
C ARG A 297 -3.15 31.50 -7.35
N PHE A 298 -2.10 30.78 -7.68
CA PHE A 298 -2.03 30.01 -8.92
C PHE A 298 -2.93 28.79 -8.83
N LEU A 299 -2.90 28.06 -7.71
CA LEU A 299 -3.74 26.89 -7.50
C LEU A 299 -5.21 27.25 -7.34
N ALA A 300 -5.52 28.38 -6.69
CA ALA A 300 -6.89 28.89 -6.61
C ALA A 300 -7.48 29.27 -7.98
N ARG A 301 -6.63 29.54 -8.98
CA ARG A 301 -7.05 29.85 -10.37
C ARG A 301 -6.88 28.66 -11.32
N SER A 302 -6.26 27.58 -10.86
CA SER A 302 -6.01 26.39 -11.66
C SER A 302 -7.25 25.51 -11.67
N SER A 303 -7.65 25.03 -12.85
CA SER A 303 -8.72 24.04 -12.95
C SER A 303 -8.25 22.68 -12.39
N ALA A 304 -9.18 21.84 -11.93
CA ALA A 304 -8.87 20.47 -11.45
C ALA A 304 -7.94 19.67 -12.41
N PRO A 305 -8.06 19.80 -13.74
CA PRO A 305 -7.11 19.19 -14.68
C PRO A 305 -5.67 19.71 -14.63
N ALA A 306 -5.47 21.00 -14.31
CA ALA A 306 -4.12 21.56 -14.17
C ALA A 306 -3.46 21.07 -12.87
N LEU A 307 -4.25 20.90 -11.80
CA LEU A 307 -3.78 20.39 -10.52
C LEU A 307 -3.43 18.90 -10.62
N ALA A 308 -4.30 18.05 -11.18
CA ALA A 308 -4.06 16.60 -11.24
C ALA A 308 -2.87 16.26 -12.15
N TYR A 309 -2.71 17.02 -13.23
CA TYR A 309 -1.56 16.91 -14.10
C TYR A 309 -0.27 17.40 -13.45
N ARG A 310 -0.29 18.46 -12.63
CA ARG A 310 0.88 18.86 -11.82
C ARG A 310 1.36 17.72 -10.93
N ASP A 311 0.43 17.05 -10.26
CA ASP A 311 0.77 15.95 -9.35
C ASP A 311 1.22 14.69 -10.11
N SER A 312 0.80 14.56 -11.38
CA SER A 312 1.37 13.61 -12.35
C SER A 312 2.72 14.07 -12.94
N MET A 313 3.01 15.38 -12.97
CA MET A 313 4.18 16.02 -13.60
C MET A 313 5.46 15.99 -12.78
N VAL A 314 5.43 15.59 -11.50
CA VAL A 314 6.67 15.22 -10.77
C VAL A 314 7.47 14.20 -11.62
N HIS A 315 6.77 13.37 -12.40
CA HIS A 315 7.32 12.44 -13.39
C HIS A 315 8.06 13.09 -14.57
N LEU A 316 7.59 14.24 -15.08
CA LEU A 316 8.20 14.93 -16.22
C LEU A 316 9.54 15.58 -15.86
N LEU A 317 9.71 15.97 -14.59
CA LEU A 317 11.01 16.34 -14.03
C LEU A 317 11.94 15.12 -13.89
N CYS A 318 11.41 13.93 -13.60
CA CYS A 318 12.19 12.69 -13.59
C CYS A 318 12.75 12.36 -14.99
N ALA A 319 11.95 12.52 -16.04
CA ALA A 319 12.36 12.29 -17.42
C ALA A 319 13.53 13.20 -17.86
N GLU A 320 13.50 14.49 -17.47
CA GLU A 320 14.59 15.44 -17.74
C GLU A 320 15.88 15.16 -16.98
N LEU A 321 15.78 14.54 -15.81
CA LEU A 321 16.93 14.13 -15.00
C LEU A 321 17.47 12.75 -15.38
N GLY A 322 16.99 12.17 -16.49
CA GLY A 322 17.48 10.91 -17.04
C GLY A 322 16.87 9.66 -16.41
N PHE A 323 15.77 9.79 -15.67
CA PHE A 323 15.00 8.63 -15.17
C PHE A 323 14.05 8.13 -16.25
N ARG A 324 13.97 6.80 -16.42
CA ARG A 324 13.15 6.16 -17.46
C ARG A 324 11.68 6.57 -17.36
N GLU A 325 11.13 6.96 -18.50
CA GLU A 325 9.71 7.23 -18.71
C GLU A 325 8.87 5.99 -18.38
N THR A 326 7.81 6.17 -17.61
CA THR A 326 6.71 5.21 -17.47
C THR A 326 5.42 5.97 -17.71
N ASN A 327 4.78 5.69 -18.85
CA ASN A 327 3.68 6.50 -19.41
C ASN A 327 2.41 6.58 -18.53
N GLU A 328 2.29 5.73 -17.52
CA GLU A 328 1.24 5.80 -16.50
C GLU A 328 1.90 5.43 -15.18
N LEU A 329 1.75 6.27 -14.15
CA LEU A 329 2.23 5.97 -12.80
C LEU A 329 1.06 5.43 -11.98
N PRO A 330 0.98 4.11 -11.77
CA PRO A 330 -0.13 3.51 -11.06
C PRO A 330 -0.15 3.87 -9.57
N HIS A 331 0.95 4.46 -9.09
CA HIS A 331 1.24 4.62 -7.67
C HIS A 331 0.97 6.03 -7.15
N LEU A 332 0.57 6.98 -8.01
CA LEU A 332 0.22 8.33 -7.57
C LEU A 332 -1.15 8.32 -6.89
N LEU A 333 -1.21 8.95 -5.71
CA LEU A 333 -2.41 9.00 -4.89
C LEU A 333 -2.91 10.44 -4.76
N PRO A 334 -4.18 10.73 -5.10
CA PRO A 334 -4.76 12.06 -4.90
C PRO A 334 -4.92 12.38 -3.41
N SER A 335 -5.36 11.39 -2.64
CA SER A 335 -5.57 11.48 -1.19
C SER A 335 -4.90 10.30 -0.49
N ALA A 336 -4.35 10.51 0.70
CA ALA A 336 -3.78 9.47 1.54
C ALA A 336 -3.56 9.96 2.98
N ARG A 337 -3.62 9.06 3.95
CA ARG A 337 -3.06 9.30 5.28
C ARG A 337 -1.65 8.72 5.34
N LEU A 338 -0.65 9.58 5.42
CA LEU A 338 0.74 9.19 5.50
C LEU A 338 1.19 9.07 6.96
N TRP A 339 1.67 7.90 7.34
CA TRP A 339 2.25 7.59 8.63
C TRP A 339 3.76 7.43 8.48
N ILE A 340 4.54 8.28 9.15
CA ILE A 340 6.00 8.30 9.02
C ILE A 340 6.63 7.78 10.30
N ASN A 341 7.33 6.66 10.20
CA ASN A 341 8.19 6.17 11.27
C ASN A 341 9.60 6.75 11.12
N SER A 342 10.07 7.43 12.18
CA SER A 342 11.39 8.05 12.25
C SER A 342 12.30 7.38 13.30
N SER A 343 11.97 6.16 13.71
CA SER A 343 12.81 5.36 14.60
C SER A 343 14.20 5.10 14.00
N THR A 344 15.21 5.04 14.88
CA THR A 344 16.58 4.67 14.51
C THR A 344 16.86 3.17 14.70
N GLU A 345 15.93 2.44 15.31
CA GLU A 345 16.10 1.04 15.69
C GLU A 345 15.55 0.07 14.64
N GLY A 346 16.26 -1.05 14.46
CA GLY A 346 15.85 -2.13 13.56
C GLY A 346 16.01 -1.82 12.07
N ASP A 347 15.59 -2.78 11.24
CA ASP A 347 15.54 -2.64 9.79
C ASP A 347 14.32 -1.78 9.40
N SER A 348 14.60 -0.70 8.67
CA SER A 348 13.60 0.29 8.24
C SER A 348 12.60 -0.23 7.21
N HIS A 349 12.91 -1.30 6.49
CA HIS A 349 11.98 -1.91 5.54
C HIS A 349 11.20 -3.08 6.17
N GLU A 350 11.68 -3.68 7.27
CA GLU A 350 11.02 -4.84 7.86
C GLU A 350 9.60 -4.55 8.34
N LEU A 351 8.65 -5.44 8.01
CA LEU A 351 7.26 -5.37 8.45
C LEU A 351 7.11 -5.36 9.98
N ARG A 352 8.06 -5.98 10.72
CA ARG A 352 8.00 -6.15 12.17
C ARG A 352 7.88 -4.81 12.92
N GLN A 353 8.44 -3.74 12.38
CA GLN A 353 8.33 -2.40 12.98
C GLN A 353 6.87 -1.95 13.11
N TRP A 354 5.99 -2.39 12.21
CA TRP A 354 4.58 -1.97 12.19
C TRP A 354 3.68 -2.81 13.09
N CYS A 355 4.19 -3.93 13.61
CA CYS A 355 3.48 -4.84 14.49
C CYS A 355 3.55 -4.46 15.97
N GLN A 356 4.32 -3.42 16.33
CA GLN A 356 4.50 -3.01 17.72
C GLN A 356 3.46 -1.94 18.11
N PRO A 357 2.76 -2.10 19.25
CA PRO A 357 1.89 -1.06 19.78
C PRO A 357 2.73 0.11 20.29
N ARG A 358 2.25 1.35 20.12
CA ARG A 358 2.87 2.59 20.60
C ARG A 358 4.26 2.86 20.05
N LEU A 359 4.35 3.03 18.73
CA LEU A 359 5.56 3.52 18.09
C LEU A 359 5.83 4.97 18.53
N ALA A 360 6.82 5.16 19.39
CA ALA A 360 7.11 6.47 20.01
C ALA A 360 7.47 7.59 19.02
N ARG A 361 7.89 7.24 17.79
CA ARG A 361 8.34 8.18 16.75
C ARG A 361 7.53 8.05 15.45
N LEU A 362 6.22 7.80 15.61
CA LEU A 362 5.26 7.74 14.52
C LEU A 362 4.48 9.07 14.43
N SER A 363 4.55 9.73 13.29
CA SER A 363 3.71 10.90 12.97
C SER A 363 2.72 10.54 11.87
N SER A 364 1.59 11.26 11.80
CA SER A 364 0.61 11.11 10.73
C SER A 364 0.22 12.45 10.13
N ASN A 365 0.04 12.48 8.81
CA ASN A 365 -0.47 13.63 8.07
C ASN A 365 -1.52 13.15 7.06
N LEU A 366 -2.67 13.83 7.03
CA LEU A 366 -3.71 13.58 6.02
C LEU A 366 -3.50 14.53 4.85
N TYR A 367 -3.29 13.97 3.66
CA TYR A 367 -3.23 14.71 2.41
C TYR A 367 -4.51 14.46 1.64
N THR A 368 -5.26 15.51 1.32
CA THR A 368 -6.49 15.41 0.54
C THR A 368 -6.34 16.09 -0.82
N TRP A 369 -7.01 15.52 -1.81
CA TRP A 369 -7.34 16.21 -3.04
C TRP A 369 -8.48 17.20 -2.78
N PRO A 370 -8.36 18.47 -3.22
CA PRO A 370 -9.38 19.48 -3.02
C PRO A 370 -10.65 19.24 -3.84
#